data_AF-W2D1Q5-F1
#
_entry.id   AF-W2D1Q5-F1
#
_cell.length_a   1.000
_cell.length_b   1.000
_cell.length_c   1.000
_cell.angle_alpha   90.00
_cell.angle_beta   90.00
_cell.angle_gamma   90.00
#
_symmetry.space_group_name_H-M   'P 1'
#
loop_
_entity.id
_entity.type
_entity.pdbx_description
1 polymer ?
#
loop_
_entity_poly.entity_id
_entity_poly.type
_entity_poly.pdbx_seq_one_letter_code
_entity_poly.pdbx_strand_id
1 'polypeptide(L)' 'MSTKFYTLLTDIGAAKLASAAALGVPLKITHMAVGDGGGVLPTPDAKQTALV' A
#
# COMPACT_ATOMS: atom_id res chain seq x y z
N MET A 1 10.06 2.60 22.68
CA MET A 1 9.02 1.77 22.03
C MET A 1 9.30 1.78 20.53
N SER A 2 9.74 0.68 19.91
CA SER A 2 9.89 0.64 18.44
C SER A 2 8.51 0.39 17.80
N THR A 3 8.21 1.10 16.72
CA THR A 3 6.99 0.89 15.94
C THR A 3 7.07 -0.45 15.21
N LYS A 4 6.28 -1.44 15.66
CA LYS A 4 6.28 -2.79 15.09
C LYS A 4 5.58 -2.87 13.73
N PHE A 5 4.66 -1.94 13.46
CA PHE A 5 3.85 -1.91 12.25
C PHE A 5 3.79 -0.49 11.69
N TYR A 6 3.81 -0.39 10.37
CA TYR A 6 3.69 0.86 9.63
C TYR A 6 3.03 0.57 8.28
N THR A 7 2.64 1.62 7.56
CA THR A 7 2.12 1.51 6.21
C THR A 7 3.08 2.17 5.23
N LEU A 8 3.16 1.61 4.03
CA LEU A 8 3.96 2.12 2.93
C LEU A 8 3.09 2.08 1.67
N LEU A 9 2.96 3.22 1.00
CA LEU A 9 2.37 3.23 -0.33
C LEU A 9 3.33 2.57 -1.31
N THR A 10 2.81 1.70 -2.18
CA THR A 10 3.55 1.25 -3.34
C THR A 10 3.70 2.39 -4.34
N ASP A 11 4.67 2.28 -5.25
CA ASP A 11 4.89 3.27 -6.31
C ASP A 11 3.59 3.49 -7.13
N ILE A 12 2.85 2.41 -7.38
CA ILE A 12 1.55 2.44 -8.05
C ILE A 12 0.52 3.20 -7.20
N GLY A 13 0.47 2.94 -5.89
CA GLY A 13 -0.44 3.61 -4.97
C GLY A 13 -0.18 5.11 -4.89
N ALA A 14 1.08 5.51 -4.78
CA ALA A 14 1.50 6.90 -4.77
C ALA A 14 1.12 7.62 -6.07
N ALA A 15 1.33 6.99 -7.24
CA ALA A 15 0.94 7.56 -8.54
C ALA A 15 -0.58 7.75 -8.66
N LYS A 16 -1.38 6.79 -8.19
CA LYS A 16 -2.85 6.90 -8.17
C LYS A 16 -3.33 8.03 -7.25
N LEU A 17 -2.71 8.16 -6.07
CA LEU A 17 -3.01 9.24 -5.14
C LEU A 17 -2.66 10.61 -5.74
N ALA A 18 -1.47 10.74 -6.34
CA ALA A 18 -1.05 11.97 -7.00
C ALA A 18 -2.00 12.37 -8.14
N SER A 19 -2.44 11.40 -8.96
CA SER A 19 -3.39 11.64 -10.05
C SER A 19 -4.76 12.09 -9.53
N ALA A 20 -5.26 11.44 -8.47
CA ALA A 20 -6.53 11.80 -7.84
C ALA A 20 -6.47 13.22 -7.25
N ALA A 21 -5.38 13.56 -6.55
CA ALA A 21 -5.15 14.89 -6.00
C ALA A 21 -5.05 15.97 -7.10
N ALA A 22 -4.33 15.69 -8.19
CA ALA A 22 -4.17 16.62 -9.32
C ALA A 22 -5.51 16.90 -10.04
N LEU A 23 -6.38 15.90 -10.15
CA LEU A 23 -7.70 16.02 -10.78
C LEU A 23 -8.79 16.53 -9.82
N GLY A 24 -8.49 16.65 -8.53
CA GLY A 24 -9.48 17.02 -7.51
C GLY A 24 -10.59 15.97 -7.31
N VAL A 25 -10.35 14.72 -7.70
CA VAL A 25 -11.31 13.62 -7.58
C VAL A 25 -10.95 12.72 -6.40
N PRO A 26 -11.93 12.23 -5.61
CA PRO A 26 -11.63 11.30 -4.52
C PRO A 26 -11.09 9.96 -5.04
N LEU A 27 -9.99 9.47 -4.45
CA LEU A 27 -9.51 8.11 -4.67
C LEU A 27 -10.43 7.10 -3.96
N LYS A 28 -11.26 6.39 -4.73
CA LYS A 28 -12.14 5.35 -4.19
C LYS A 28 -11.37 4.04 -4.01
N ILE A 29 -11.29 3.56 -2.77
CA ILE A 29 -10.82 2.21 -2.46
C ILE A 29 -12.03 1.28 -2.42
N THR A 30 -12.13 0.39 -3.39
CA THR A 30 -13.30 -0.49 -3.57
C THR A 30 -13.05 -1.93 -3.13
N HIS A 31 -11.78 -2.32 -2.98
CA HIS A 31 -11.37 -3.67 -2.62
C HIS A 31 -10.22 -3.60 -1.62
N MET A 32 -10.16 -4.58 -0.74
CA MET A 32 -9.06 -4.79 0.19
C MET A 32 -8.72 -6.28 0.21
N ALA A 33 -7.43 -6.59 0.14
CA ALA A 33 -6.92 -7.95 0.24
C ALA A 33 -5.86 -8.00 1.34
N VAL A 34 -5.73 -9.16 1.99
CA VAL A 34 -4.82 -9.39 3.12
C VAL A 34 -3.95 -10.60 2.81
N GLY A 35 -2.63 -10.45 2.95
CA GLY A 35 -1.65 -11.54 2.79
C GLY A 35 -1.25 -12.13 4.14
N ASP A 36 -0.74 -13.36 4.13
CA ASP A 36 -0.27 -14.06 5.34
C ASP A 36 1.25 -13.89 5.59
N GLY A 37 1.95 -13.22 4.68
CA GLY A 37 3.38 -12.96 4.76
C GLY A 37 4.23 -14.22 4.67
N GLY A 38 3.69 -15.33 4.17
CA GLY A 38 4.34 -16.64 4.21
C GLY A 38 4.61 -17.15 5.63
N GLY A 39 3.81 -16.71 6.61
CA GLY A 39 3.95 -17.08 8.02
C GLY A 39 4.98 -16.28 8.82
N VAL A 40 5.58 -15.24 8.23
CA VAL A 40 6.53 -14.32 8.89
C VAL A 40 6.12 -12.87 8.69
N LEU A 41 6.75 -11.92 9.40
CA LEU A 41 6.53 -10.49 9.18
C LEU A 41 7.38 -10.02 7.98
N PRO A 42 6.78 -9.78 6.80
CA PRO A 42 7.54 -9.27 5.67
C PRO A 42 8.00 -7.83 5.94
N THR A 43 9.11 -7.44 5.33
CA THR A 43 9.50 -6.02 5.27
C THR A 43 8.79 -5.39 4.06
N PRO A 44 7.90 -4.40 4.25
CA PRO A 44 7.24 -3.73 3.13
C PRO A 44 8.23 -3.12 2.12
N ASP A 45 7.98 -3.32 0.83
CA ASP A 45 8.70 -2.69 -0.29
C ASP A 45 7.71 -1.88 -1.15
N ALA A 46 8.08 -0.65 -1.51
CA ALA A 46 7.27 0.21 -2.38
C ALA A 46 7.08 -0.39 -3.79
N LYS A 47 7.98 -1.27 -4.23
CA LYS A 47 7.90 -1.94 -5.54
C LYS A 47 6.97 -3.16 -5.56
N GLN A 48 6.42 -3.56 -4.42
CA GLN A 48 5.58 -4.75 -4.31
C GLN A 48 4.27 -4.60 -5.12
N THR A 49 3.96 -5.60 -5.94
CA THR A 49 2.76 -5.60 -6.81
C THR A 49 1.73 -6.65 -6.43
N ALA A 50 2.05 -7.55 -5.50
CA ALA A 50 1.21 -8.64 -5.04
C ALA A 50 1.36 -8.85 -3.53
N LEU A 51 0.40 -9.54 -2.90
CA LEU A 51 0.52 -9.95 -1.50
C LEU A 51 1.59 -11.04 -1.35
N VAL A 52 2.11 -11.18 -0.13
CA VAL A 52 3.02 -12.25 0.28
C VAL A 52 2.26 -13.19 1.19
#